data_AF-A0A4Q5X5H3-F1
#
_entry.id   AF-A0A4Q5X5H3-F1
#
_cell.length_a   1.000
_cell.length_b   1.000
_cell.length_c   1.000
_cell.angle_alpha   90.00
_cell.angle_beta   90.00
_cell.angle_gamma   90.00
#
_symmetry.space_group_name_H-M   'P 1'
#
loop_
_entity.id
_entity.type
_entity.pdbx_description
1 polymer ?
#
loop_
_entity_poly.entity_id
_entity_poly.type
_entity_poly.pdbx_seq_one_letter_code
_entity_poly.pdbx_strand_id
1 'polypeptide(L)'
;MKNWIGWIGAVALLNGCSAGFEAEDGDAEAFAEQLQALSATDVLGFEDLTQWTVSGGTKQAFTPASQGARALGVAGFHYSSIVSKPVSPGAVTSQLALDVRLPAAASWGDVRLIVRAPSKGIWYGDLGAKALSSLASGSYRSLTYDVPAAIRAALQSQPSDLTIEIAVNAPGFAAPVAFDNLRFVGATPEQSSIIEIRTPVVDDLAFLEVNGLRHSVGYWGQPAGEASAWRNVSSWFSGGKNQVRLFAVNTGGPQALEFQLRLNGTTVVNVNCEVDGCEARPDGGVILDQVIDLPALTLPPAGTVTVASPAAGKLYVDDEYTGLTTPATLKLPAGTHRLGLGVSNDVPSALTGKFYEETAVVAGQNLSVTLGDEPALATQYAARIAILPMRRARALDSGGLAVLSDAQIARFASQFAATRDSWVKPFSYGLQTWNITLLPTEEQLEMVGTTFDSFPDHACEVLGAAKYSNLLSQYDVVVVHLSNFDEQRGVEIGRGDAGMGGRCGQIQAHWGAGLAPNAPSAVILHELLHSYESHHQSVLGRYNGLSGLHGAEVHGFQPDGSQGERDWVEWYRYFIRGQVAERADQSPTVNLPAPVTNPDYYVGTFGSFRRGLWLAP
;
A
#
# COMPACT_ATOMS: atom_id res chain seq x y z
N MET A 1 26.39 -65.12 -29.66
CA MET A 1 25.65 -65.87 -28.62
C MET A 1 25.19 -64.82 -27.59
N LYS A 2 23.88 -64.45 -27.57
CA LYS A 2 22.87 -64.86 -26.57
C LYS A 2 23.35 -64.57 -25.13
N ASN A 3 22.77 -63.74 -24.24
CA ASN A 3 21.42 -63.22 -23.95
C ASN A 3 21.60 -61.95 -23.04
N TRP A 4 20.86 -60.83 -23.13
CA TRP A 4 19.49 -60.47 -22.65
C TRP A 4 19.34 -60.05 -21.16
N ILE A 5 18.76 -58.83 -20.96
CA ILE A 5 18.09 -58.20 -19.78
C ILE A 5 19.00 -57.59 -18.68
N GLY A 6 18.81 -56.35 -18.17
CA GLY A 6 17.69 -55.42 -18.29
C GLY A 6 17.99 -54.00 -17.76
N TRP A 7 17.12 -53.08 -18.16
CA TRP A 7 17.05 -51.67 -17.77
C TRP A 7 16.39 -51.51 -16.39
N ILE A 8 16.93 -50.64 -15.54
CA ILE A 8 16.16 -49.89 -14.53
C ILE A 8 16.71 -48.46 -14.51
N GLY A 9 15.88 -47.51 -14.95
CA GLY A 9 16.05 -46.08 -14.68
C GLY A 9 15.37 -45.74 -13.35
N ALA A 10 16.06 -44.98 -12.51
CA ALA A 10 15.49 -44.37 -11.32
C ALA A 10 15.37 -42.86 -11.58
N VAL A 11 14.15 -42.43 -11.91
CA VAL A 11 13.72 -41.03 -11.87
C VAL A 11 13.27 -40.77 -10.43
N ALA A 12 13.98 -39.89 -9.73
CA ALA A 12 13.56 -39.40 -8.43
C ALA A 12 12.47 -38.31 -8.64
N LEU A 13 11.23 -38.65 -8.30
CA LEU A 13 10.11 -37.73 -8.18
C LEU A 13 10.17 -37.09 -6.78
N LEU A 14 10.51 -35.80 -6.73
CA LEU A 14 10.26 -34.94 -5.58
C LEU A 14 8.76 -34.59 -5.57
N ASN A 15 8.00 -35.18 -4.65
CA ASN A 15 6.64 -34.75 -4.34
C ASN A 15 6.73 -33.59 -3.34
N GLY A 16 6.46 -32.38 -3.81
CA GLY A 16 6.18 -31.22 -2.97
C GLY A 16 4.81 -31.36 -2.31
N CYS A 17 4.74 -31.01 -1.02
CA CYS A 17 3.49 -30.84 -0.31
C CYS A 17 2.79 -29.57 -0.81
N SER A 18 1.72 -29.71 -1.59
CA SER A 18 0.76 -28.64 -1.84
C SER A 18 -0.35 -28.72 -0.78
N ALA A 19 -0.33 -27.80 0.18
CA ALA A 19 -1.48 -27.54 1.02
C ALA A 19 -2.46 -26.67 0.22
N GLY A 20 -3.61 -27.23 -0.17
CA GLY A 20 -4.69 -26.51 -0.80
C GLY A 20 -5.31 -25.52 0.18
N PHE A 21 -5.26 -24.24 -0.16
CA PHE A 21 -6.08 -23.20 0.46
C PHE A 21 -7.36 -23.05 -0.36
N GLU A 22 -8.51 -23.35 0.25
CA GLU A 22 -9.81 -22.96 -0.26
C GLU A 22 -9.96 -21.45 -0.07
N ALA A 23 -10.21 -20.72 -1.17
CA ALA A 23 -10.48 -19.29 -1.15
C ALA A 23 -11.91 -19.05 -0.66
N GLU A 24 -12.06 -18.35 0.47
CA GLU A 24 -13.34 -17.76 0.86
C GLU A 24 -13.54 -16.44 0.08
N ASP A 25 -14.65 -16.35 -0.65
CA ASP A 25 -15.10 -15.16 -1.37
C ASP A 25 -15.28 -13.98 -0.39
N GLY A 26 -14.39 -12.99 -0.48
CA GLY A 26 -14.36 -11.83 0.40
C GLY A 26 -14.04 -10.50 -0.27
N ASP A 27 -14.25 -10.33 -1.58
CA ASP A 27 -13.82 -9.13 -2.33
C ASP A 27 -15.00 -8.30 -2.87
N ALA A 28 -15.75 -7.64 -1.99
CA ALA A 28 -16.79 -6.68 -2.39
C ALA A 28 -16.56 -5.24 -1.87
N GLU A 29 -15.72 -5.03 -0.86
CA GLU A 29 -15.58 -3.70 -0.23
C GLU A 29 -14.48 -2.84 -0.87
N ALA A 30 -13.37 -3.42 -1.35
CA ALA A 30 -12.29 -2.68 -2.02
C ALA A 30 -12.71 -2.07 -3.38
N PHE A 31 -13.72 -2.65 -4.04
CA PHE A 31 -14.24 -2.14 -5.32
C PHE A 31 -15.18 -0.93 -5.14
N ALA A 32 -15.80 -0.79 -3.96
CA ALA A 32 -16.72 0.31 -3.67
C ALA A 32 -15.98 1.65 -3.44
N GLU A 33 -14.79 1.61 -2.85
CA GLU A 33 -13.95 2.81 -2.68
C GLU A 33 -13.33 3.29 -4.00
N GLN A 34 -13.02 2.38 -4.92
CA GLN A 34 -12.48 2.73 -6.24
C GLN A 34 -13.52 3.39 -7.16
N LEU A 35 -14.81 3.13 -6.95
CA LEU A 35 -15.91 3.84 -7.63
C LEU A 35 -16.14 5.26 -7.07
N GLN A 36 -15.77 5.54 -5.82
CA GLN A 36 -15.82 6.90 -5.26
C GLN A 36 -14.67 7.77 -5.78
N ALA A 37 -13.53 7.21 -6.18
CA ALA A 37 -12.44 7.97 -6.81
C ALA A 37 -12.79 8.51 -8.22
N LEU A 38 -13.84 7.96 -8.86
CA LEU A 38 -14.43 8.50 -10.09
C LEU A 38 -15.42 9.66 -9.83
N SER A 39 -15.69 10.02 -8.57
CA SER A 39 -16.59 11.12 -8.22
C SER A 39 -15.85 12.43 -7.90
N ALA A 40 -14.85 12.80 -8.70
CA ALA A 40 -14.59 14.23 -8.87
C ALA A 40 -15.89 14.81 -9.45
N THR A 41 -16.76 15.32 -8.57
CA THR A 41 -18.15 15.69 -8.86
C THR A 41 -18.17 16.54 -10.13
N ASP A 42 -18.50 15.93 -11.26
CA ASP A 42 -18.57 16.61 -12.53
C ASP A 42 -19.82 17.49 -12.50
N VAL A 43 -19.65 18.71 -11.98
CA VAL A 43 -20.73 19.69 -11.86
C VAL A 43 -21.41 19.90 -13.20
N LEU A 44 -20.64 19.85 -14.30
CA LEU A 44 -21.12 20.07 -15.66
C LEU A 44 -21.90 18.88 -16.24
N GLY A 45 -21.76 17.70 -15.65
CA GLY A 45 -22.56 16.50 -15.94
C GLY A 45 -23.87 16.41 -15.13
N PHE A 46 -24.16 17.36 -14.24
CA PHE A 46 -25.43 17.46 -13.50
C PHE A 46 -25.81 16.28 -12.57
N GLU A 47 -24.84 15.42 -12.23
CA GLU A 47 -25.06 14.21 -11.42
C GLU A 47 -25.45 14.50 -9.96
N ASP A 48 -24.99 15.63 -9.41
CA ASP A 48 -25.28 16.08 -8.04
C ASP A 48 -26.05 17.42 -8.04
N LEU A 49 -27.33 17.34 -7.68
CA LEU A 49 -28.21 18.51 -7.59
C LEU A 49 -27.75 19.55 -6.56
N THR A 50 -26.95 19.17 -5.56
CA THR A 50 -26.45 20.11 -4.53
C THR A 50 -25.39 21.07 -5.09
N GLN A 51 -24.87 20.79 -6.29
CA GLN A 51 -23.94 21.64 -7.01
C GLN A 51 -24.63 22.79 -7.77
N TRP A 52 -25.97 22.83 -7.78
CA TRP A 52 -26.75 23.80 -8.53
C TRP A 52 -27.80 24.50 -7.67
N THR A 53 -28.01 25.79 -7.90
CA THR A 53 -29.08 26.58 -7.27
C THR A 53 -30.08 27.01 -8.34
N VAL A 54 -31.37 27.15 -7.98
CA VAL A 54 -32.42 27.60 -8.91
C VAL A 54 -33.18 28.77 -8.29
N SER A 55 -33.42 29.83 -9.06
CA SER A 55 -34.16 31.01 -8.57
C SER A 55 -35.68 30.86 -8.65
N GLY A 56 -36.19 29.94 -9.48
CA GLY A 56 -37.62 29.68 -9.65
C GLY A 56 -37.91 28.24 -10.06
N GLY A 57 -39.10 27.76 -9.67
CA GLY A 57 -39.56 26.40 -9.94
C GLY A 57 -39.04 25.35 -8.95
N THR A 58 -39.26 24.08 -9.29
CA THR A 58 -38.86 22.92 -8.49
C THR A 58 -37.72 22.18 -9.17
N LYS A 59 -36.55 22.15 -8.51
CA LYS A 59 -35.38 21.38 -8.91
C LYS A 59 -35.54 19.90 -8.54
N GLN A 60 -35.22 18.99 -9.45
CA GLN A 60 -35.26 17.53 -9.24
C GLN A 60 -34.24 16.80 -10.12
N ALA A 61 -33.87 15.58 -9.73
CA ALA A 61 -33.11 14.68 -10.60
C ALA A 61 -34.03 14.16 -11.70
N PHE A 62 -33.48 13.95 -12.90
CA PHE A 62 -34.27 13.59 -14.06
C PHE A 62 -33.64 12.45 -14.86
N THR A 63 -34.49 11.54 -15.36
CA THR A 63 -34.13 10.48 -16.31
C THR A 63 -35.17 10.41 -17.44
N PRO A 64 -34.79 10.04 -18.68
CA PRO A 64 -33.42 9.75 -19.15
C PRO A 64 -32.47 10.95 -19.14
N ALA A 65 -31.17 10.67 -19.04
CA ALA A 65 -30.05 11.61 -19.17
C ALA A 65 -29.42 11.48 -20.58
N SER A 66 -28.77 12.53 -21.09
CA SER A 66 -27.97 12.47 -22.33
C SER A 66 -26.52 12.08 -22.08
N GLN A 67 -26.02 12.28 -20.85
CA GLN A 67 -24.72 11.81 -20.36
C GLN A 67 -24.91 11.23 -18.96
N GLY A 68 -24.08 10.25 -18.59
CA GLY A 68 -24.01 9.76 -17.21
C GLY A 68 -25.32 9.11 -16.73
N ALA A 69 -25.63 9.26 -15.44
CA ALA A 69 -26.75 8.58 -14.80
C ALA A 69 -27.99 9.47 -14.63
N ARG A 70 -27.81 10.79 -14.46
CA ARG A 70 -28.90 11.72 -14.14
C ARG A 70 -28.68 13.10 -14.75
N ALA A 71 -29.78 13.73 -15.15
CA ALA A 71 -29.82 15.13 -15.56
C ALA A 71 -30.46 16.03 -14.49
N LEU A 72 -30.31 17.35 -14.64
CA LEU A 72 -30.98 18.36 -13.81
C LEU A 72 -32.34 18.74 -14.42
N GLY A 73 -33.44 18.42 -13.73
CA GLY A 73 -34.79 18.84 -14.10
C GLY A 73 -35.27 20.05 -13.32
N VAL A 74 -35.92 21.02 -13.98
CA VAL A 74 -36.61 22.15 -13.34
C VAL A 74 -38.02 22.27 -13.87
N ALA A 75 -39.03 22.32 -12.99
CA ALA A 75 -40.46 22.41 -13.36
C ALA A 75 -41.14 23.63 -12.72
N GLY A 76 -42.31 24.04 -13.23
CA GLY A 76 -43.16 25.04 -12.57
C GLY A 76 -42.59 26.46 -12.54
N PHE A 77 -41.91 26.89 -13.61
CA PHE A 77 -41.32 28.23 -13.72
C PHE A 77 -41.70 28.90 -15.04
N HIS A 78 -41.74 30.24 -15.05
CA HIS A 78 -41.76 31.04 -16.28
C HIS A 78 -40.38 31.61 -16.61
N TYR A 79 -39.64 31.95 -15.55
CA TYR A 79 -38.22 32.29 -15.58
C TYR A 79 -37.51 31.55 -14.45
N SER A 80 -36.33 31.01 -14.74
CA SER A 80 -35.41 30.50 -13.71
C SER A 80 -33.97 30.81 -14.11
N SER A 81 -33.17 31.19 -13.12
CA SER A 81 -31.71 31.24 -13.20
C SER A 81 -31.16 30.05 -12.43
N ILE A 82 -30.38 29.22 -13.12
CA ILE A 82 -29.82 27.97 -12.61
C ILE A 82 -28.31 28.16 -12.53
N VAL A 83 -27.76 28.30 -11.33
CA VAL A 83 -26.36 28.70 -11.12
C VAL A 83 -25.56 27.57 -10.47
N SER A 84 -24.42 27.21 -11.06
CA SER A 84 -23.50 26.20 -10.53
C SER A 84 -22.73 26.73 -9.32
N LYS A 85 -22.25 25.82 -8.47
CA LYS A 85 -21.07 26.07 -7.64
C LYS A 85 -19.84 26.35 -8.53
N PRO A 86 -18.74 26.89 -8.00
CA PRO A 86 -17.52 27.06 -8.78
C PRO A 86 -17.06 25.76 -9.44
N VAL A 87 -16.68 25.83 -10.71
CA VAL A 87 -16.25 24.71 -11.56
C VAL A 87 -14.88 24.97 -12.17
N SER A 88 -14.13 23.91 -12.44
CA SER A 88 -12.96 23.99 -13.31
C SER A 88 -13.41 23.82 -14.78
N PRO A 89 -13.08 24.74 -15.70
CA PRO A 89 -13.58 24.68 -17.08
C PRO A 89 -12.99 23.55 -17.93
N GLY A 90 -11.94 22.87 -17.47
CA GLY A 90 -11.20 21.88 -18.28
C GLY A 90 -10.61 22.51 -19.54
N ALA A 91 -10.64 21.77 -20.65
CA ALA A 91 -10.22 22.28 -21.96
C ALA A 91 -11.27 23.24 -22.54
N VAL A 92 -10.90 24.52 -22.71
CA VAL A 92 -11.79 25.58 -23.20
C VAL A 92 -11.59 25.79 -24.70
N THR A 93 -12.67 25.72 -25.48
CA THR A 93 -12.68 26.00 -26.93
C THR A 93 -13.51 27.23 -27.29
N SER A 94 -13.70 27.45 -28.59
CA SER A 94 -14.53 28.53 -29.13
C SER A 94 -16.03 28.30 -28.97
N GLN A 95 -16.47 27.15 -28.46
CA GLN A 95 -17.88 26.80 -28.38
C GLN A 95 -18.21 26.08 -27.07
N LEU A 96 -19.36 26.37 -26.49
CA LEU A 96 -19.91 25.70 -25.31
C LEU A 96 -21.27 25.10 -25.70
N ALA A 97 -21.52 23.83 -25.38
CA ALA A 97 -22.76 23.14 -25.68
C ALA A 97 -23.48 22.74 -24.39
N LEU A 98 -24.81 22.81 -24.42
CA LEU A 98 -25.72 22.33 -23.37
C LEU A 98 -26.79 21.46 -24.01
N ASP A 99 -27.04 20.27 -23.46
CA ASP A 99 -28.14 19.44 -23.92
C ASP A 99 -29.43 19.82 -23.16
N VAL A 100 -30.50 20.10 -23.90
CA VAL A 100 -31.80 20.52 -23.35
C VAL A 100 -32.90 19.59 -23.84
N ARG A 101 -33.75 19.11 -22.92
CA ARG A 101 -34.94 18.32 -23.24
C ARG A 101 -36.20 19.02 -22.71
N LEU A 102 -37.11 19.34 -23.62
CA LEU A 102 -38.39 19.94 -23.28
C LEU A 102 -39.46 18.87 -23.00
N PRO A 103 -40.32 19.04 -21.98
CA PRO A 103 -41.41 18.11 -21.71
C PRO A 103 -42.56 18.22 -22.72
N ALA A 104 -42.75 19.40 -23.32
CA ALA A 104 -43.74 19.70 -24.36
C ALA A 104 -43.18 20.78 -25.29
N ALA A 105 -43.74 20.92 -26.49
CA ALA A 105 -43.29 21.93 -27.45
C ALA A 105 -43.51 23.34 -26.87
N ALA A 106 -42.50 24.20 -26.93
CA ALA A 106 -42.58 25.56 -26.42
C ALA A 106 -43.14 26.52 -27.49
N SER A 107 -44.16 27.31 -27.16
CA SER A 107 -44.67 28.35 -28.08
C SER A 107 -43.79 29.60 -28.11
N TRP A 108 -43.00 29.82 -27.06
CA TRP A 108 -42.09 30.95 -26.90
C TRP A 108 -40.98 30.55 -25.91
N GLY A 109 -39.96 31.40 -25.73
CA GLY A 109 -38.94 31.21 -24.71
C GLY A 109 -37.54 30.98 -25.28
N ASP A 110 -36.56 31.03 -24.39
CA ASP A 110 -35.15 30.90 -24.70
C ASP A 110 -34.36 30.30 -23.53
N VAL A 111 -33.19 29.76 -23.86
CA VAL A 111 -32.14 29.37 -22.92
C VAL A 111 -30.90 30.19 -23.23
N ARG A 112 -30.27 30.74 -22.20
CA ARG A 112 -29.05 31.54 -22.27
C ARG A 112 -28.00 30.99 -21.35
N LEU A 113 -26.75 30.97 -21.81
CA LEU A 113 -25.59 30.64 -20.98
C LEU A 113 -24.84 31.91 -20.61
N ILE A 114 -24.53 32.04 -19.32
CA ILE A 114 -23.76 33.14 -18.75
C ILE A 114 -22.59 32.53 -17.97
N VAL A 115 -21.38 33.02 -18.24
CA VAL A 115 -20.17 32.65 -17.49
C VAL A 115 -19.76 33.79 -16.55
N ARG A 116 -19.32 33.45 -15.34
CA ARG A 116 -18.79 34.42 -14.37
C ARG A 116 -17.51 33.87 -13.78
N ALA A 117 -16.43 34.63 -13.83
CA ALA A 117 -15.15 34.35 -13.20
C ALA A 117 -14.52 35.69 -12.77
N PRO A 118 -14.97 36.28 -11.66
CA PRO A 118 -14.46 37.56 -11.14
C PRO A 118 -12.93 37.63 -11.05
N SER A 119 -12.25 36.54 -10.69
CA SER A 119 -10.79 36.45 -10.63
C SER A 119 -10.09 36.71 -11.96
N LYS A 120 -10.82 36.62 -13.08
CA LYS A 120 -10.35 36.90 -14.45
C LYS A 120 -11.07 38.09 -15.08
N GLY A 121 -11.74 38.91 -14.27
CA GLY A 121 -12.47 40.10 -14.72
C GLY A 121 -13.79 39.83 -15.44
N ILE A 122 -14.29 38.58 -15.43
CA ILE A 122 -15.58 38.23 -16.04
C ILE A 122 -16.68 38.30 -14.98
N TRP A 123 -17.31 39.46 -14.83
CA TRP A 123 -18.43 39.63 -13.87
C TRP A 123 -19.77 39.13 -14.43
N TYR A 124 -19.93 39.21 -15.76
CA TYR A 124 -21.12 38.79 -16.49
C TYR A 124 -20.79 38.56 -17.97
N GLY A 125 -20.44 37.32 -18.34
CA GLY A 125 -20.13 36.92 -19.71
C GLY A 125 -21.31 36.22 -20.39
N ASP A 126 -22.18 36.97 -21.04
CA ASP A 126 -23.34 36.43 -21.77
C ASP A 126 -22.90 35.80 -23.11
N LEU A 127 -23.19 34.51 -23.31
CA LEU A 127 -22.87 33.76 -24.52
C LEU A 127 -24.02 33.75 -25.56
N GLY A 128 -25.10 34.47 -25.27
CA GLY A 128 -26.28 34.60 -26.12
C GLY A 128 -27.40 33.63 -25.77
N ALA A 129 -28.56 33.86 -26.39
CA ALA A 129 -29.78 33.09 -26.18
C ALA A 129 -30.09 32.17 -27.39
N LYS A 130 -30.67 31.00 -27.12
CA LYS A 130 -31.20 30.07 -28.12
C LYS A 130 -32.70 29.87 -27.89
N ALA A 131 -33.48 30.04 -28.95
CA ALA A 131 -34.94 29.90 -28.87
C ALA A 131 -35.35 28.45 -28.54
N LEU A 132 -36.32 28.31 -27.63
CA LEU A 132 -36.91 27.02 -27.28
C LEU A 132 -37.97 26.56 -28.29
N SER A 133 -38.58 27.49 -29.03
CA SER A 133 -39.68 27.20 -29.96
C SER A 133 -39.27 26.34 -31.16
N SER A 134 -37.97 26.21 -31.43
CA SER A 134 -37.43 25.34 -32.48
C SER A 134 -37.11 23.93 -32.00
N LEU A 135 -37.20 23.65 -30.68
CA LEU A 135 -36.83 22.37 -30.12
C LEU A 135 -38.03 21.42 -30.08
N ALA A 136 -37.82 20.20 -30.58
CA ALA A 136 -38.79 19.12 -30.42
C ALA A 136 -38.89 18.70 -28.95
N SER A 137 -40.10 18.40 -28.47
CA SER A 137 -40.32 17.86 -27.14
C SER A 137 -39.90 16.39 -27.03
N GLY A 138 -39.57 15.95 -25.83
CA GLY A 138 -39.38 14.53 -25.50
C GLY A 138 -37.99 13.97 -25.82
N SER A 139 -37.10 14.72 -26.45
CA SER A 139 -35.71 14.32 -26.74
C SER A 139 -34.71 15.44 -26.43
N TYR A 140 -33.47 15.09 -26.08
CA TYR A 140 -32.40 16.08 -25.90
C TYR A 140 -32.00 16.71 -27.23
N ARG A 141 -31.72 18.01 -27.19
CA ARG A 141 -31.14 18.79 -28.28
C ARG A 141 -29.92 19.54 -27.75
N SER A 142 -28.80 19.39 -28.44
CA SER A 142 -27.56 20.10 -28.10
C SER A 142 -27.63 21.54 -28.62
N LEU A 143 -27.53 22.50 -27.71
CA LEU A 143 -27.51 23.93 -28.01
C LEU A 143 -26.08 24.43 -27.92
N THR A 144 -25.51 24.92 -29.03
CA THR A 144 -24.12 25.41 -29.09
C THR A 144 -24.06 26.94 -29.08
N TYR A 145 -23.22 27.48 -28.20
CA TYR A 145 -22.97 28.90 -27.97
C TYR A 145 -21.53 29.22 -28.34
N ASP A 146 -21.30 30.32 -29.04
CA ASP A 146 -19.95 30.77 -29.34
C ASP A 146 -19.34 31.43 -28.10
N VAL A 147 -18.09 31.11 -27.80
CA VAL A 147 -17.33 31.66 -26.68
C VAL A 147 -16.42 32.75 -27.22
N PRO A 148 -16.70 34.04 -26.93
CA PRO A 148 -15.90 35.16 -27.41
C PRO A 148 -14.43 34.98 -27.05
N ALA A 149 -13.51 35.38 -27.94
CA ALA A 149 -12.07 35.14 -27.77
C ALA A 149 -11.52 35.67 -26.44
N ALA A 150 -12.02 36.83 -25.97
CA ALA A 150 -11.63 37.40 -24.68
C ALA A 150 -12.06 36.53 -23.48
N ILE A 151 -13.29 36.01 -23.50
CA ILE A 151 -13.79 35.08 -22.48
C ILE A 151 -13.00 33.79 -22.54
N ARG A 152 -12.80 33.22 -23.74
CA ARG A 152 -12.03 32.00 -23.94
C ARG A 152 -10.62 32.11 -23.34
N ALA A 153 -9.89 33.18 -23.64
CA ALA A 153 -8.54 33.41 -23.11
C ALA A 153 -8.53 33.49 -21.57
N ALA A 154 -9.52 34.16 -20.98
CA ALA A 154 -9.66 34.24 -19.54
C ALA A 154 -9.96 32.86 -18.91
N LEU A 155 -10.87 32.08 -19.48
CA LEU A 155 -11.20 30.74 -18.98
C LEU A 155 -10.05 29.73 -19.17
N GLN A 156 -9.26 29.85 -20.24
CA GLN A 156 -8.06 29.01 -20.47
C GLN A 156 -7.00 29.18 -19.38
N SER A 157 -7.03 30.27 -18.63
CA SER A 157 -6.15 30.49 -17.47
C SER A 157 -6.64 29.83 -16.17
N GLN A 158 -7.61 28.90 -16.28
CA GLN A 158 -8.15 28.06 -15.20
C GLN A 158 -8.56 28.85 -13.95
N PRO A 159 -9.56 29.74 -14.03
CA PRO A 159 -10.13 30.42 -12.86
C PRO A 159 -10.63 29.43 -11.81
N SER A 160 -10.34 29.71 -10.54
CA SER A 160 -10.85 28.93 -9.39
C SER A 160 -12.28 29.28 -8.99
N ASP A 161 -12.84 30.38 -9.52
CA ASP A 161 -14.14 30.94 -9.16
C ASP A 161 -15.14 30.97 -10.34
N LEU A 162 -14.90 30.16 -11.39
CA LEU A 162 -15.80 30.10 -12.53
C LEU A 162 -17.14 29.49 -12.12
N THR A 163 -18.23 30.20 -12.33
CA THR A 163 -19.60 29.67 -12.24
C THR A 163 -20.29 29.78 -13.60
N ILE A 164 -21.15 28.81 -13.90
CA ILE A 164 -22.02 28.84 -15.07
C ILE A 164 -23.46 29.07 -14.61
N GLU A 165 -24.12 30.02 -15.28
CA GLU A 165 -25.54 30.30 -15.09
C GLU A 165 -26.31 29.95 -16.37
N ILE A 166 -27.37 29.16 -16.21
CA ILE A 166 -28.35 28.84 -17.24
C ILE A 166 -29.60 29.67 -16.94
N ALA A 167 -29.81 30.71 -17.73
CA ALA A 167 -31.02 31.54 -17.63
C ALA A 167 -32.06 31.02 -18.63
N VAL A 168 -33.26 30.68 -18.14
CA VAL A 168 -34.29 30.04 -18.95
C VAL A 168 -35.60 30.79 -18.82
N ASN A 169 -36.16 31.19 -19.96
CA ASN A 169 -37.51 31.72 -20.09
C ASN A 169 -38.36 30.70 -20.84
N ALA A 170 -39.49 30.27 -20.28
CA ALA A 170 -40.32 29.23 -20.88
C ALA A 170 -41.82 29.38 -20.56
N PRO A 171 -42.71 28.81 -21.39
CA PRO A 171 -44.08 28.58 -20.98
C PRO A 171 -44.07 27.73 -19.72
N GLY A 172 -44.90 28.05 -18.72
CA GLY A 172 -44.90 27.37 -17.43
C GLY A 172 -45.21 25.88 -17.57
N PHE A 173 -44.18 25.04 -17.66
CA PHE A 173 -44.33 23.60 -17.83
C PHE A 173 -44.59 22.94 -16.47
N ALA A 174 -45.63 22.10 -16.41
CA ALA A 174 -45.91 21.28 -15.23
C ALA A 174 -44.87 20.16 -15.04
N ALA A 175 -44.38 19.58 -16.14
CA ALA A 175 -43.27 18.64 -16.16
C ALA A 175 -41.92 19.38 -16.30
N PRO A 176 -40.79 18.78 -15.90
CA PRO A 176 -39.51 19.47 -15.92
C PRO A 176 -38.94 19.67 -17.33
N VAL A 177 -38.29 20.83 -17.52
CA VAL A 177 -37.24 20.99 -18.53
C VAL A 177 -35.95 20.39 -17.98
N ALA A 178 -35.31 19.50 -18.73
CA ALA A 178 -34.09 18.84 -18.31
C ALA A 178 -32.85 19.43 -19.02
N PHE A 179 -31.78 19.60 -18.24
CA PHE A 179 -30.48 20.12 -18.65
C PHE A 179 -29.40 19.10 -18.34
N ASP A 180 -28.51 18.86 -19.30
CA ASP A 180 -27.47 17.84 -19.19
C ASP A 180 -26.23 18.17 -20.04
N ASN A 181 -25.11 17.49 -19.78
CA ASN A 181 -23.93 17.42 -20.66
C ASN A 181 -23.37 18.78 -21.10
N LEU A 182 -23.16 19.69 -20.15
CA LEU A 182 -22.59 21.01 -20.40
C LEU A 182 -21.09 20.89 -20.69
N ARG A 183 -20.63 21.27 -21.88
CA ARG A 183 -19.24 21.01 -22.30
C ARG A 183 -18.72 21.97 -23.35
N PHE A 184 -17.42 22.22 -23.40
CA PHE A 184 -16.81 22.92 -24.54
C PHE A 184 -16.80 22.00 -25.79
N VAL A 185 -17.23 22.50 -26.95
CA VAL A 185 -17.33 21.71 -28.19
C VAL A 185 -15.99 21.66 -28.89
N GLY A 186 -15.56 20.48 -29.33
CA GLY A 186 -14.24 20.30 -29.95
C GLY A 186 -13.09 20.38 -28.95
N ALA A 187 -13.37 20.65 -27.67
CA ALA A 187 -12.59 20.04 -26.63
C ALA A 187 -12.97 18.57 -26.75
N THR A 188 -12.11 17.78 -27.38
CA THR A 188 -11.96 16.42 -26.87
C THR A 188 -11.80 16.63 -25.37
N PRO A 189 -12.66 16.07 -24.48
CA PRO A 189 -12.33 16.08 -23.06
C PRO A 189 -10.90 15.60 -23.03
N GLU A 190 -9.97 16.48 -22.64
CA GLU A 190 -8.55 16.25 -22.85
C GLU A 190 -8.33 14.94 -22.13
N GLN A 191 -8.19 13.85 -22.91
CA GLN A 191 -8.57 12.54 -22.39
C GLN A 191 -7.61 12.34 -21.25
N SER A 192 -8.16 12.32 -20.03
CA SER A 192 -7.33 12.25 -18.84
C SER A 192 -6.43 11.07 -19.06
N SER A 193 -5.12 11.30 -19.00
CA SER A 193 -4.16 10.29 -19.42
C SER A 193 -4.43 9.03 -18.64
N ILE A 194 -4.81 7.96 -19.34
CA ILE A 194 -5.06 6.67 -18.72
C ILE A 194 -3.74 5.93 -18.74
N ILE A 195 -3.18 5.72 -17.56
CA ILE A 195 -1.99 4.91 -17.36
C ILE A 195 -2.42 3.57 -16.81
N GLU A 196 -2.04 2.52 -17.52
CA GLU A 196 -2.30 1.15 -17.10
C GLU A 196 -1.03 0.34 -17.15
N ILE A 197 -0.91 -0.58 -16.20
CA ILE A 197 0.24 -1.49 -16.10
C ILE A 197 -0.24 -2.94 -16.08
N ARG A 198 0.67 -3.86 -16.42
CA ARG A 198 0.55 -5.28 -16.11
C ARG A 198 1.93 -5.90 -15.97
N THR A 199 1.99 -7.04 -15.29
CA THR A 199 3.22 -7.72 -14.88
C THR A 199 3.07 -9.24 -15.08
N PRO A 200 2.94 -9.73 -16.32
CA PRO A 200 2.57 -11.13 -16.57
C PRO A 200 3.54 -12.16 -15.96
N VAL A 201 4.81 -11.78 -15.81
CA VAL A 201 5.87 -12.59 -15.22
C VAL A 201 6.62 -11.72 -14.21
N VAL A 202 6.73 -12.18 -12.96
CA VAL A 202 7.57 -11.55 -11.94
C VAL A 202 8.18 -12.64 -11.06
N ASP A 203 9.50 -12.59 -10.95
CA ASP A 203 10.31 -13.46 -10.10
C ASP A 203 11.54 -12.63 -9.64
N ASP A 204 11.57 -12.04 -8.44
CA ASP A 204 10.62 -12.22 -7.33
C ASP A 204 9.66 -11.05 -7.13
N LEU A 205 10.12 -9.81 -7.29
CA LEU A 205 9.35 -8.62 -6.93
C LEU A 205 9.60 -7.50 -7.94
N ALA A 206 8.57 -6.72 -8.24
CA ALA A 206 8.66 -5.55 -9.10
C ALA A 206 7.95 -4.34 -8.49
N PHE A 207 8.60 -3.18 -8.58
CA PHE A 207 8.09 -1.92 -8.04
C PHE A 207 8.15 -0.81 -9.06
N LEU A 208 7.18 0.09 -9.01
CA LEU A 208 7.18 1.34 -9.76
C LEU A 208 7.24 2.49 -8.77
N GLU A 209 8.30 3.29 -8.85
CA GLU A 209 8.38 4.56 -8.13
C GLU A 209 7.91 5.69 -9.03
N VAL A 210 6.92 6.46 -8.55
CA VAL A 210 6.38 7.63 -9.26
C VAL A 210 6.54 8.85 -8.37
N ASN A 211 7.39 9.78 -8.80
CA ASN A 211 7.73 11.01 -8.08
C ASN A 211 8.21 10.75 -6.62
N GLY A 212 8.98 9.68 -6.41
CA GLY A 212 9.52 9.29 -5.11
C GLY A 212 8.59 8.45 -4.23
N LEU A 213 7.38 8.11 -4.71
CA LEU A 213 6.46 7.19 -4.03
C LEU A 213 6.55 5.81 -4.67
N ARG A 214 6.78 4.77 -3.88
CA ARG A 214 6.90 3.38 -4.36
C ARG A 214 5.54 2.69 -4.37
N HIS A 215 5.29 1.94 -5.44
CA HIS A 215 4.14 1.07 -5.59
C HIS A 215 4.59 -0.34 -5.97
N SER A 216 4.08 -1.37 -5.29
CA SER A 216 4.27 -2.76 -5.74
C SER A 216 3.48 -2.98 -7.03
N VAL A 217 4.15 -3.48 -8.06
CA VAL A 217 3.51 -3.79 -9.35
C VAL A 217 3.47 -5.27 -9.64
N GLY A 218 4.22 -6.11 -8.95
CA GLY A 218 4.02 -7.55 -9.01
C GLY A 218 4.96 -8.28 -8.07
N TYR A 219 4.63 -9.55 -7.82
CA TYR A 219 5.38 -10.42 -6.92
C TYR A 219 5.26 -11.88 -7.36
N TRP A 220 6.21 -12.70 -6.92
CA TRP A 220 6.25 -14.13 -7.20
C TRP A 220 5.04 -14.84 -6.57
N GLY A 221 4.38 -15.68 -7.37
CA GLY A 221 3.15 -16.36 -6.96
C GLY A 221 1.88 -15.50 -7.05
N GLN A 222 1.97 -14.25 -7.54
CA GLN A 222 0.78 -13.46 -7.87
C GLN A 222 -0.13 -14.26 -8.83
N PRO A 223 -1.46 -14.30 -8.58
CA PRO A 223 -2.37 -15.05 -9.45
C PRO A 223 -2.23 -14.61 -10.92
N ALA A 224 -2.06 -15.57 -11.83
CA ALA A 224 -1.78 -15.29 -13.25
C ALA A 224 -2.82 -14.38 -13.92
N GLY A 225 -4.08 -14.48 -13.49
CA GLY A 225 -5.18 -13.61 -13.95
C GLY A 225 -4.99 -12.15 -13.54
N GLU A 226 -4.50 -11.90 -12.33
CA GLU A 226 -4.21 -10.55 -11.83
C GLU A 226 -2.95 -9.98 -12.48
N ALA A 227 -1.88 -10.78 -12.52
CA ALA A 227 -0.59 -10.43 -13.12
C ALA A 227 -0.72 -10.03 -14.61
N SER A 228 -1.59 -10.72 -15.36
CA SER A 228 -1.78 -10.48 -16.79
C SER A 228 -2.79 -9.38 -17.13
N ALA A 229 -3.61 -8.97 -16.17
CA ALA A 229 -4.66 -7.97 -16.38
C ALA A 229 -4.10 -6.55 -16.39
N TRP A 230 -4.62 -5.71 -17.27
CA TRP A 230 -4.32 -4.28 -17.26
C TRP A 230 -4.99 -3.63 -16.06
N ARG A 231 -4.19 -3.01 -15.18
CA ARG A 231 -4.65 -2.27 -14.01
C ARG A 231 -4.46 -0.78 -14.23
N ASN A 232 -5.52 0.00 -14.04
CA ASN A 232 -5.46 1.46 -14.11
C ASN A 232 -4.77 2.02 -12.86
N VAL A 233 -3.64 2.71 -13.08
CA VAL A 233 -2.79 3.29 -12.05
C VAL A 233 -2.63 4.79 -12.21
N SER A 234 -3.55 5.44 -12.93
CA SER A 234 -3.47 6.87 -13.26
C SER A 234 -3.40 7.76 -12.01
N SER A 235 -3.96 7.31 -10.87
CA SER A 235 -3.91 8.03 -9.59
C SER A 235 -2.51 8.13 -8.97
N TRP A 236 -1.55 7.33 -9.41
CA TRP A 236 -0.15 7.42 -8.96
C TRP A 236 0.59 8.57 -9.65
N PHE A 237 0.03 9.11 -10.73
CA PHE A 237 0.66 10.09 -11.59
C PHE A 237 0.02 11.47 -11.42
N SER A 238 0.80 12.49 -11.75
CA SER A 238 0.34 13.88 -11.78
C SER A 238 0.40 14.48 -13.18
N GLY A 239 -0.27 15.61 -13.38
CA GLY A 239 -0.22 16.37 -14.61
C GLY A 239 1.20 16.86 -14.93
N GLY A 240 1.58 16.81 -16.20
CA GLY A 240 2.90 17.20 -16.67
C GLY A 240 3.92 16.06 -16.65
N LYS A 241 5.19 16.39 -16.40
CA LYS A 241 6.29 15.41 -16.35
C LYS A 241 6.33 14.73 -15.00
N ASN A 242 6.47 13.41 -15.01
CA ASN A 242 6.64 12.59 -13.80
C ASN A 242 8.01 11.90 -13.86
N GLN A 243 8.64 11.74 -12.71
CA GLN A 243 9.81 10.88 -12.56
C GLN A 243 9.29 9.47 -12.31
N VAL A 244 9.62 8.53 -13.19
CA VAL A 244 9.15 7.15 -13.11
C VAL A 244 10.36 6.23 -13.13
N ARG A 245 10.46 5.32 -12.17
CA ARG A 245 11.56 4.35 -12.05
C ARG A 245 10.97 2.97 -11.80
N LEU A 246 11.28 2.01 -12.66
CA LEU A 246 10.92 0.61 -12.51
C LEU A 246 12.07 -0.14 -11.86
N PHE A 247 11.76 -0.87 -10.81
CA PHE A 247 12.69 -1.76 -10.12
C PHE A 247 12.21 -3.19 -10.24
N ALA A 248 13.15 -4.11 -10.42
CA ALA A 248 12.91 -5.52 -10.14
C ALA A 248 13.99 -6.07 -9.23
N VAL A 249 13.56 -6.93 -8.31
CA VAL A 249 14.37 -7.48 -7.24
C VAL A 249 14.29 -8.99 -7.31
N ASN A 250 15.46 -9.62 -7.23
CA ASN A 250 15.60 -11.06 -7.01
C ASN A 250 15.90 -11.29 -5.53
N THR A 251 15.18 -12.19 -4.87
CA THR A 251 15.47 -12.62 -3.50
C THR A 251 16.28 -13.91 -3.45
N GLY A 252 16.58 -14.49 -4.62
CA GLY A 252 17.50 -15.60 -4.83
C GLY A 252 16.92 -16.62 -5.82
N GLY A 253 17.78 -17.33 -6.55
CA GLY A 253 17.33 -18.34 -7.51
C GLY A 253 17.06 -17.78 -8.92
N PRO A 254 16.13 -18.38 -9.69
CA PRO A 254 15.75 -17.90 -11.02
C PRO A 254 15.28 -16.45 -10.99
N GLN A 255 15.35 -15.78 -12.14
CA GLN A 255 14.91 -14.40 -12.27
C GLN A 255 14.14 -14.23 -13.57
N ALA A 256 13.00 -13.56 -13.50
CA ALA A 256 12.16 -13.27 -14.65
C ALA A 256 11.31 -12.03 -14.40
N LEU A 257 11.17 -11.20 -15.42
CA LEU A 257 10.29 -10.04 -15.39
C LEU A 257 9.70 -9.83 -16.78
N GLU A 258 8.39 -9.74 -16.85
CA GLU A 258 7.68 -9.09 -17.94
C GLU A 258 6.86 -7.95 -17.33
N PHE A 259 7.18 -6.71 -17.67
CA PHE A 259 6.45 -5.51 -17.25
C PHE A 259 6.03 -4.70 -18.47
N GLN A 260 4.77 -4.28 -18.50
CA GLN A 260 4.25 -3.42 -19.55
C GLN A 260 3.48 -2.25 -18.96
N LEU A 261 3.70 -1.07 -19.54
CA LEU A 261 2.94 0.15 -19.24
C LEU A 261 2.36 0.69 -20.54
N ARG A 262 1.06 0.98 -20.52
CA ARG A 262 0.36 1.65 -21.62
C ARG A 262 -0.17 3.01 -21.19
N LEU A 263 -0.11 3.94 -22.14
CA LEU A 263 -0.67 5.28 -22.04
C LEU A 263 -1.78 5.40 -23.07
N ASN A 264 -3.00 5.68 -22.63
CA ASN A 264 -4.19 5.81 -23.48
C ASN A 264 -4.37 4.58 -24.41
N GLY A 265 -4.22 3.39 -23.84
CA GLY A 265 -4.32 2.12 -24.57
C GLY A 265 -3.12 1.74 -25.44
N THR A 266 -2.10 2.60 -25.56
CA THR A 266 -0.89 2.32 -26.36
C THR A 266 0.27 1.94 -25.45
N THR A 267 0.86 0.75 -25.64
CA THR A 267 2.04 0.32 -24.87
C THR A 267 3.22 1.25 -25.15
N VAL A 268 3.72 1.93 -24.11
CA VAL A 268 4.85 2.85 -24.17
C VAL A 268 6.09 2.31 -23.45
N VAL A 269 5.92 1.31 -22.58
CA VAL A 269 7.02 0.56 -21.96
C VAL A 269 6.73 -0.93 -22.10
N ASN A 270 7.75 -1.68 -22.49
CA ASN A 270 7.72 -3.14 -22.53
C ASN A 270 9.10 -3.66 -22.12
N VAL A 271 9.20 -4.18 -20.90
CA VAL A 271 10.42 -4.76 -20.34
C VAL A 271 10.23 -6.26 -20.24
N ASN A 272 11.17 -7.03 -20.78
CA ASN A 272 11.20 -8.48 -20.68
C ASN A 272 12.63 -8.94 -20.36
N CYS A 273 12.80 -9.67 -19.26
CA CYS A 273 14.09 -10.14 -18.74
C CYS A 273 14.32 -11.66 -18.88
N GLU A 274 13.49 -12.41 -19.61
CA GLU A 274 13.71 -13.85 -19.78
C GLU A 274 14.94 -14.20 -20.62
N VAL A 275 15.42 -13.28 -21.47
CA VAL A 275 16.39 -13.63 -22.52
C VAL A 275 17.77 -12.97 -22.35
N ASP A 276 17.92 -11.67 -22.03
CA ASP A 276 19.25 -11.02 -21.91
C ASP A 276 19.26 -9.63 -21.21
N GLY A 277 18.16 -9.21 -20.55
CA GLY A 277 17.93 -7.79 -20.20
C GLY A 277 18.22 -7.36 -18.76
N CYS A 278 18.21 -8.29 -17.80
CA CYS A 278 18.46 -8.00 -16.38
C CYS A 278 19.85 -8.48 -15.98
N GLU A 279 20.54 -7.77 -15.09
CA GLU A 279 21.80 -8.27 -14.53
C GLU A 279 21.52 -9.55 -13.75
N ALA A 280 22.21 -10.64 -14.08
CA ALA A 280 22.11 -11.86 -13.31
C ALA A 280 22.71 -11.65 -11.91
N ARG A 281 21.88 -11.64 -10.88
CA ARG A 281 22.30 -11.63 -9.47
C ARG A 281 21.77 -12.88 -8.79
N PRO A 282 22.45 -14.03 -8.93
CA PRO A 282 21.98 -15.29 -8.35
C PRO A 282 21.97 -15.26 -6.81
N ASP A 283 22.72 -14.32 -6.22
CA ASP A 283 22.80 -14.07 -4.78
C ASP A 283 21.67 -13.14 -4.28
N GLY A 284 20.95 -12.46 -5.17
CA GLY A 284 19.83 -11.57 -4.85
C GLY A 284 20.15 -10.06 -4.99
N GLY A 285 19.14 -9.22 -4.82
CA GLY A 285 19.19 -7.77 -4.93
C GLY A 285 18.46 -7.20 -6.15
N VAL A 286 18.70 -5.92 -6.42
CA VAL A 286 18.12 -5.24 -7.59
C VAL A 286 18.77 -5.77 -8.86
N ILE A 287 17.96 -6.39 -9.71
CA ILE A 287 18.35 -6.94 -11.01
C ILE A 287 17.97 -6.02 -12.18
N LEU A 288 17.06 -5.08 -11.93
CA LEU A 288 16.65 -4.04 -12.86
C LEU A 288 16.41 -2.75 -12.10
N ASP A 289 16.98 -1.68 -12.64
CA ASP A 289 16.71 -0.32 -12.24
C ASP A 289 16.64 0.56 -13.49
N GLN A 290 15.43 0.91 -13.89
CA GLN A 290 15.18 1.60 -15.14
C GLN A 290 14.37 2.88 -14.94
N VAL A 291 14.95 4.01 -15.31
CA VAL A 291 14.20 5.28 -15.45
C VAL A 291 13.34 5.20 -16.71
N ILE A 292 12.06 5.53 -16.56
CA ILE A 292 11.07 5.53 -17.64
C ILE A 292 10.73 6.97 -18.01
N ASP A 293 11.06 7.35 -19.24
CA ASP A 293 10.69 8.64 -19.80
C ASP A 293 9.28 8.59 -20.40
N LEU A 294 8.30 9.14 -19.68
CA LEU A 294 6.95 9.33 -20.21
C LEU A 294 6.77 10.70 -20.88
N PRO A 295 5.88 10.84 -21.87
CA PRO A 295 5.41 12.15 -22.31
C PRO A 295 4.73 12.90 -21.16
N ALA A 296 4.58 14.21 -21.31
CA ALA A 296 3.81 14.98 -20.33
C ALA A 296 2.37 14.48 -20.29
N LEU A 297 1.86 14.21 -19.09
CA LEU A 297 0.54 13.63 -18.88
C LEU A 297 -0.52 14.71 -18.72
N THR A 298 -1.70 14.45 -19.26
CA THR A 298 -2.91 15.25 -19.04
C THR A 298 -3.66 14.69 -17.84
N LEU A 299 -3.23 15.08 -16.64
CA LEU A 299 -3.81 14.71 -15.35
C LEU A 299 -3.92 15.96 -14.46
N PRO A 300 -4.68 15.93 -13.35
CA PRO A 300 -4.61 16.98 -12.35
C PRO A 300 -3.16 17.21 -11.88
N PRO A 301 -2.70 18.46 -11.73
CA PRO A 301 -1.33 18.74 -11.30
C PRO A 301 -1.08 18.19 -9.90
N ALA A 302 0.17 17.85 -9.59
CA ALA A 302 0.56 17.49 -8.23
C ALA A 302 0.33 18.67 -7.27
N GLY A 303 -0.16 18.39 -6.07
CA GLY A 303 -0.20 19.38 -4.99
C GLY A 303 1.11 19.40 -4.22
N THR A 304 1.50 20.57 -3.73
CA THR A 304 2.63 20.69 -2.80
C THR A 304 2.09 20.55 -1.38
N VAL A 305 2.53 19.54 -0.65
CA VAL A 305 2.10 19.31 0.74
C VAL A 305 3.24 19.65 1.68
N THR A 306 3.10 20.73 2.44
CA THR A 306 4.03 21.09 3.52
C THR A 306 3.56 20.42 4.80
N VAL A 307 4.39 19.53 5.35
CA VAL A 307 4.11 18.79 6.58
C VAL A 307 4.97 19.36 7.70
N ALA A 308 4.32 19.90 8.73
CA ALA A 308 4.95 20.36 9.96
C ALA A 308 4.56 19.47 11.13
N SER A 309 5.28 19.59 12.25
CA SER A 309 4.91 18.95 13.51
C SER A 309 5.57 19.65 14.71
N PRO A 310 4.99 19.56 15.92
CA PRO A 310 5.59 20.12 17.14
C PRO A 310 6.92 19.47 17.55
N ALA A 311 7.14 18.22 17.16
CA ALA A 311 8.36 17.46 17.38
C ALA A 311 8.88 16.90 16.06
N ALA A 312 10.21 16.91 15.86
CA ALA A 312 10.80 16.28 14.68
C ALA A 312 10.51 14.77 14.67
N GLY A 313 10.07 14.26 13.52
CA GLY A 313 9.74 12.85 13.35
C GLY A 313 9.88 12.40 11.90
N LYS A 314 9.88 11.09 11.72
CA LYS A 314 10.05 10.40 10.43
C LYS A 314 8.74 10.41 9.66
N LEU A 315 8.76 10.87 8.41
CA LEU A 315 7.57 11.08 7.60
C LEU A 315 7.26 9.86 6.73
N TYR A 316 6.01 9.42 6.79
CA TYR A 316 5.46 8.32 6.01
C TYR A 316 4.34 8.81 5.09
N VAL A 317 4.24 8.22 3.91
CA VAL A 317 3.09 8.39 2.99
C VAL A 317 2.58 7.00 2.65
N ASP A 318 1.32 6.72 2.97
CA ASP A 318 0.68 5.42 2.73
C ASP A 318 1.47 4.21 3.25
N ASP A 319 2.00 4.35 4.48
CA ASP A 319 2.84 3.38 5.18
C ASP A 319 4.27 3.24 4.64
N GLU A 320 4.68 4.02 3.63
CA GLU A 320 6.05 4.06 3.12
C GLU A 320 6.87 5.16 3.77
N TYR A 321 8.04 4.83 4.28
CA TYR A 321 8.97 5.85 4.79
C TYR A 321 9.56 6.66 3.64
N THR A 322 9.41 7.98 3.71
CA THR A 322 9.81 8.89 2.63
C THR A 322 11.31 9.25 2.62
N GLY A 323 12.07 8.81 3.64
CA GLY A 323 13.42 9.32 3.87
C GLY A 323 13.48 10.69 4.53
N LEU A 324 12.33 11.36 4.73
CA LEU A 324 12.26 12.72 5.25
C LEU A 324 11.95 12.76 6.74
N THR A 325 12.33 13.88 7.37
CA THR A 325 11.99 14.24 8.74
C THR A 325 11.29 15.58 8.74
N THR A 326 10.28 15.78 9.59
CA THR A 326 9.55 17.04 9.67
C THR A 326 10.40 18.20 10.23
N PRO A 327 10.20 19.45 9.76
CA PRO A 327 9.27 19.84 8.71
C PRO A 327 9.78 19.43 7.32
N ALA A 328 8.86 19.01 6.45
CA ALA A 328 9.17 18.57 5.09
C ALA A 328 8.15 19.09 4.08
N THR A 329 8.51 19.06 2.80
CA THR A 329 7.58 19.37 1.70
C THR A 329 7.61 18.25 0.68
N LEU A 330 6.43 17.75 0.33
CA LEU A 330 6.21 16.67 -0.62
C LEU A 330 5.48 17.21 -1.86
N LYS A 331 5.68 16.57 -3.00
CA LYS A 331 4.82 16.75 -4.18
C LYS A 331 4.04 15.47 -4.38
N LEU A 332 2.73 15.52 -4.17
CA LEU A 332 1.87 14.34 -4.23
C LEU A 332 0.89 14.46 -5.41
N PRO A 333 0.60 13.35 -6.11
CA PRO A 333 -0.51 13.26 -7.06
C PRO A 333 -1.84 13.70 -6.43
N ALA A 334 -2.79 14.14 -7.25
CA ALA A 334 -4.13 14.41 -6.75
C ALA A 334 -4.78 13.10 -6.26
N GLY A 335 -5.46 13.16 -5.12
CA GLY A 335 -6.04 11.99 -4.47
C GLY A 335 -6.00 12.08 -2.95
N THR A 336 -6.42 11.01 -2.30
CA THR A 336 -6.38 10.87 -0.84
C THR A 336 -5.12 10.12 -0.45
N HIS A 337 -4.32 10.70 0.45
CA HIS A 337 -3.07 10.14 0.95
C HIS A 337 -3.10 10.06 2.47
N ARG A 338 -2.53 9.01 3.06
CA ARG A 338 -2.32 8.92 4.52
C ARG A 338 -0.93 9.44 4.84
N LEU A 339 -0.86 10.51 5.61
CA LEU A 339 0.40 11.09 6.07
C LEU A 339 0.67 10.63 7.50
N GLY A 340 1.79 9.97 7.71
CA GLY A 340 2.20 9.41 9.01
C GLY A 340 3.43 10.10 9.57
N LEU A 341 3.51 10.24 10.90
CA LEU A 341 4.66 10.78 11.61
C LEU A 341 5.11 9.84 12.73
N GLY A 342 6.28 9.22 12.57
CA GLY A 342 6.95 8.46 13.63
C GLY A 342 7.84 9.37 14.47
N VAL A 343 7.46 9.63 15.73
CA VAL A 343 8.29 10.36 16.71
C VAL A 343 8.83 9.37 17.72
N SER A 344 10.14 9.36 17.93
CA SER A 344 10.81 8.44 18.86
C SER A 344 11.88 9.11 19.72
N ASN A 345 12.15 8.52 20.88
CA ASN A 345 13.42 8.69 21.58
C ASN A 345 14.20 7.40 21.38
N ASP A 346 15.31 7.47 20.63
CA ASP A 346 16.10 6.30 20.26
C ASP A 346 17.33 6.10 21.16
N VAL A 347 17.37 6.78 22.32
CA VAL A 347 18.37 6.53 23.37
C VAL A 347 18.09 5.16 24.00
N PRO A 348 19.04 4.19 23.96
CA PRO A 348 18.79 2.80 24.36
C PRO A 348 18.22 2.60 25.78
N SER A 349 18.54 3.51 26.72
CA SER A 349 18.03 3.46 28.09
C SER A 349 16.63 4.07 28.29
N ALA A 350 16.08 4.74 27.28
CA ALA A 350 14.84 5.50 27.34
C ALA A 350 14.03 5.42 26.03
N LEU A 351 14.06 4.25 25.40
CA LEU A 351 13.39 3.99 24.13
C LEU A 351 11.89 4.27 24.23
N THR A 352 11.40 5.16 23.37
CA THR A 352 9.97 5.45 23.23
C THR A 352 9.61 5.68 21.77
N GLY A 353 8.35 5.48 21.43
CA GLY A 353 7.86 5.74 20.08
C GLY A 353 6.37 6.07 20.10
N LYS A 354 5.97 6.99 19.22
CA LYS A 354 4.59 7.40 18.97
C LYS A 354 4.39 7.61 17.49
N PHE A 355 3.24 7.21 16.98
CA PHE A 355 2.86 7.44 15.59
C PHE A 355 1.63 8.34 15.52
N TYR A 356 1.67 9.32 14.63
CA TYR A 356 0.54 10.20 14.35
C TYR A 356 0.15 10.05 12.89
N GLU A 357 -1.13 10.24 12.58
CA GLU A 357 -1.62 10.12 11.22
C GLU A 357 -2.70 11.15 10.93
N GLU A 358 -2.70 11.64 9.68
CA GLU A 358 -3.79 12.43 9.13
C GLU A 358 -4.02 12.05 7.67
N THR A 359 -5.29 12.09 7.24
CA THR A 359 -5.66 11.92 5.84
C THR A 359 -5.61 13.27 5.12
N ALA A 360 -4.83 13.36 4.06
CA ALA A 360 -4.69 14.54 3.22
C ALA A 360 -5.37 14.32 1.86
N VAL A 361 -6.28 15.21 1.48
CA VAL A 361 -6.87 15.24 0.13
C VAL A 361 -6.14 16.27 -0.71
N VAL A 362 -5.38 15.79 -1.69
CA VAL A 362 -4.59 16.60 -2.59
C VAL A 362 -5.39 16.87 -3.86
N ALA A 363 -5.66 18.14 -4.15
CA ALA A 363 -6.46 18.56 -5.31
C ALA A 363 -5.70 19.55 -6.21
N GLY A 364 -4.38 19.35 -6.36
CA GLY A 364 -3.50 20.22 -7.17
C GLY A 364 -3.19 21.59 -6.57
N GLN A 365 -3.57 21.83 -5.31
CA GLN A 365 -3.27 23.05 -4.57
C GLN A 365 -2.16 22.80 -3.54
N ASN A 366 -1.59 23.88 -2.99
CA ASN A 366 -0.68 23.79 -1.86
C ASN A 366 -1.50 23.48 -0.60
N LEU A 367 -1.11 22.41 0.11
CA LEU A 367 -1.72 21.97 1.35
C LEU A 367 -0.71 22.10 2.48
N SER A 368 -1.15 22.57 3.65
CA SER A 368 -0.34 22.56 4.88
C SER A 368 -0.99 21.59 5.86
N VAL A 369 -0.22 20.63 6.35
CA VAL A 369 -0.65 19.61 7.32
C VAL A 369 0.25 19.71 8.54
N THR A 370 -0.34 19.68 9.74
CA THR A 370 0.43 19.68 11.01
C THR A 370 0.16 18.38 11.74
N LEU A 371 1.11 17.45 11.66
CA LEU A 371 1.04 16.16 12.35
C LEU A 371 1.48 16.31 13.81
N GLY A 372 0.81 15.61 14.71
CA GLY A 372 1.16 15.58 16.14
C GLY A 372 0.34 16.51 17.04
N ASP A 373 -0.59 17.28 16.49
CA ASP A 373 -1.58 18.03 17.28
C ASP A 373 -2.69 17.11 17.82
N GLU A 374 -3.03 16.08 17.05
CA GLU A 374 -3.92 15.00 17.48
C GLU A 374 -3.19 13.98 18.36
N PRO A 375 -3.91 13.23 19.23
CA PRO A 375 -3.32 12.13 19.99
C PRO A 375 -2.62 11.13 19.08
N ALA A 376 -1.47 10.61 19.54
CA ALA A 376 -0.82 9.49 18.87
C ALA A 376 -1.79 8.31 18.76
N LEU A 377 -1.69 7.57 17.65
CA LEU A 377 -2.48 6.37 17.44
C LEU A 377 -2.24 5.39 18.60
N ALA A 378 -3.32 4.80 19.08
CA ALA A 378 -3.24 3.67 20.00
C ALA A 378 -2.58 2.47 19.30
N THR A 379 -2.19 1.47 20.09
CA THR A 379 -1.78 0.16 19.56
C THR A 379 -2.85 -0.37 18.61
N GLN A 380 -2.48 -0.56 17.34
CA GLN A 380 -3.34 -1.01 16.27
C GLN A 380 -3.45 -2.55 16.25
N TYR A 381 -2.37 -3.23 16.64
CA TYR A 381 -2.33 -4.68 16.62
C TYR A 381 -1.62 -5.27 17.85
N ALA A 382 -2.17 -6.38 18.36
CA ALA A 382 -1.60 -7.12 19.47
C ALA A 382 -1.43 -8.58 19.05
N ALA A 383 -0.23 -8.93 18.58
CA ALA A 383 0.08 -10.29 18.11
C ALA A 383 -0.11 -11.29 19.25
N ARG A 384 -0.91 -12.32 19.03
CA ARG A 384 -1.16 -13.42 19.95
C ARG A 384 -0.02 -14.41 19.81
N ILE A 385 0.85 -14.46 20.80
CA ILE A 385 2.02 -15.36 20.80
C ILE A 385 1.78 -16.42 21.87
N ALA A 386 1.78 -17.69 21.47
CA ALA A 386 1.82 -18.80 22.41
C ALA A 386 3.25 -19.28 22.62
N ILE A 387 3.63 -19.52 23.87
CA ILE A 387 4.84 -20.25 24.22
C ILE A 387 4.40 -21.65 24.61
N LEU A 388 4.84 -22.68 23.88
CA LEU A 388 4.59 -24.09 24.15
C LEU A 388 5.86 -24.72 24.77
N PRO A 389 5.93 -24.90 26.10
CA PRO A 389 7.11 -25.49 26.72
C PRO A 389 7.09 -27.01 26.58
N MET A 390 8.18 -27.58 26.09
CA MET A 390 8.38 -29.03 25.99
C MET A 390 9.30 -29.47 27.13
N ARG A 391 8.79 -30.24 28.09
CA ARG A 391 9.59 -30.65 29.26
C ARG A 391 10.81 -31.44 28.85
N ARG A 392 10.63 -32.36 27.91
CA ARG A 392 11.61 -33.38 27.54
C ARG A 392 11.81 -33.37 26.03
N ALA A 393 13.06 -33.31 25.61
CA ALA A 393 13.44 -33.46 24.21
C ALA A 393 14.65 -34.40 24.11
N ARG A 394 14.62 -35.33 23.16
CA ARG A 394 15.68 -36.31 22.96
C ARG A 394 16.27 -36.19 21.56
N ALA A 395 17.59 -36.07 21.48
CA ALA A 395 18.29 -36.27 20.23
C ALA A 395 18.63 -37.76 20.07
N LEU A 396 18.24 -38.36 18.94
CA LEU A 396 18.44 -39.78 18.66
C LEU A 396 19.92 -40.16 18.65
N ASP A 397 20.76 -39.35 18.03
CA ASP A 397 22.16 -39.71 17.78
C ASP A 397 23.03 -39.57 19.04
N SER A 398 22.70 -38.64 19.94
CA SER A 398 23.45 -38.44 21.18
C SER A 398 22.89 -39.23 22.37
N GLY A 399 21.63 -39.69 22.25
CA GLY A 399 20.89 -40.30 23.36
C GLY A 399 20.62 -39.36 24.54
N GLY A 400 21.05 -38.09 24.44
CA GLY A 400 20.92 -37.08 25.49
C GLY A 400 19.47 -36.66 25.67
N LEU A 401 19.03 -36.63 26.93
CA LEU A 401 17.71 -36.15 27.31
C LEU A 401 17.86 -34.72 27.86
N ALA A 402 17.37 -33.74 27.10
CA ALA A 402 17.28 -32.39 27.58
C ALA A 402 16.03 -32.22 28.44
N VAL A 403 16.17 -31.55 29.58
CA VAL A 403 15.04 -31.26 30.47
C VAL A 403 14.92 -29.77 30.74
N LEU A 404 13.72 -29.26 30.46
CA LEU A 404 13.37 -27.87 30.64
C LEU A 404 12.79 -27.67 32.03
N SER A 405 13.49 -26.93 32.89
CA SER A 405 13.02 -26.62 34.25
C SER A 405 11.95 -25.53 34.26
N ASP A 406 11.10 -25.51 35.29
CA ASP A 406 10.10 -24.43 35.47
C ASP A 406 10.75 -23.04 35.57
N ALA A 407 11.96 -22.97 36.14
CA ALA A 407 12.72 -21.72 36.22
C ALA A 407 13.15 -21.22 34.83
N GLN A 408 13.50 -22.11 33.91
CA GLN A 408 13.81 -21.74 32.52
C GLN A 408 12.55 -21.28 31.79
N ILE A 409 11.42 -21.98 31.97
CA ILE A 409 10.13 -21.60 31.39
C ILE A 409 9.71 -20.20 31.85
N ALA A 410 9.75 -19.95 33.16
CA ALA A 410 9.38 -18.66 33.74
C ALA A 410 10.34 -17.53 33.29
N ARG A 411 11.64 -17.82 33.23
CA ARG A 411 12.65 -16.88 32.70
C ARG A 411 12.35 -16.50 31.27
N PHE A 412 12.12 -17.48 30.41
CA PHE A 412 11.86 -17.26 28.99
C PHE A 412 10.60 -16.44 28.75
N ALA A 413 9.50 -16.76 29.45
CA ALA A 413 8.27 -15.96 29.41
C ALA A 413 8.48 -14.51 29.88
N SER A 414 9.32 -14.31 30.91
CA SER A 414 9.67 -12.97 31.42
C SER A 414 10.52 -12.18 30.42
N GLN A 415 11.43 -12.84 29.71
CA GLN A 415 12.24 -12.23 28.65
C GLN A 415 11.38 -11.83 27.44
N PHE A 416 10.37 -12.63 27.07
CA PHE A 416 9.37 -12.25 26.07
C PHE A 416 8.65 -10.95 26.45
N ALA A 417 8.19 -10.84 27.70
CA ALA A 417 7.54 -9.63 28.19
C ALA A 417 8.49 -8.42 28.17
N ALA A 418 9.74 -8.61 28.59
CA ALA A 418 10.76 -7.57 28.55
C ALA A 418 11.08 -7.12 27.12
N THR A 419 11.28 -8.04 26.17
CA THR A 419 11.49 -7.74 24.75
C THR A 419 10.31 -6.97 24.16
N ARG A 420 9.07 -7.39 24.47
CA ARG A 420 7.86 -6.69 24.04
C ARG A 420 7.85 -5.23 24.52
N ASP A 421 8.09 -5.02 25.81
CA ASP A 421 7.92 -3.72 26.45
C ASP A 421 9.09 -2.76 26.14
N SER A 422 10.32 -3.29 26.08
CA SER A 422 11.52 -2.50 25.84
C SER A 422 11.83 -2.23 24.38
N TRP A 423 11.44 -3.11 23.45
CA TRP A 423 11.83 -3.01 22.05
C TRP A 423 10.64 -3.03 21.09
N VAL A 424 9.83 -4.09 21.07
CA VAL A 424 8.76 -4.23 20.06
C VAL A 424 7.82 -3.03 20.05
N LYS A 425 7.32 -2.63 21.22
CA LYS A 425 6.40 -1.50 21.35
C LYS A 425 7.06 -0.18 20.94
N PRO A 426 8.22 0.24 21.48
CA PRO A 426 8.84 1.50 21.06
C PRO A 426 9.38 1.49 19.62
N PHE A 427 9.86 0.36 19.11
CA PHE A 427 10.37 0.25 17.74
C PHE A 427 9.24 0.43 16.72
N SER A 428 8.06 -0.14 16.98
CA SER A 428 6.85 0.03 16.17
C SER A 428 6.10 1.35 16.40
N TYR A 429 6.71 2.34 17.07
CA TYR A 429 6.04 3.59 17.44
C TYR A 429 4.79 3.43 18.32
N GLY A 430 4.72 2.34 19.09
CA GLY A 430 3.57 1.99 19.92
C GLY A 430 2.41 1.32 19.16
N LEU A 431 2.54 1.17 17.83
CA LEU A 431 1.50 0.59 16.98
C LEU A 431 1.29 -0.90 17.24
N GLN A 432 2.31 -1.60 17.72
CA GLN A 432 2.21 -3.03 17.98
C GLN A 432 2.62 -3.43 19.40
N THR A 433 1.98 -4.49 19.90
CA THR A 433 2.41 -5.22 21.09
C THR A 433 2.24 -6.74 20.93
N TRP A 434 2.67 -7.49 21.94
CA TRP A 434 2.54 -8.95 22.00
C TRP A 434 1.68 -9.39 23.20
N ASN A 435 0.61 -10.12 22.91
CA ASN A 435 -0.20 -10.82 23.88
C ASN A 435 0.38 -12.23 24.07
N ILE A 436 1.26 -12.35 25.05
CA ILE A 436 2.02 -13.58 25.31
C ILE A 436 1.18 -14.51 26.19
N THR A 437 0.95 -15.73 25.72
CA THR A 437 0.30 -16.80 26.49
C THR A 437 1.30 -17.93 26.72
N LEU A 438 1.59 -18.24 27.98
CA LEU A 438 2.31 -19.44 28.34
C LEU A 438 1.34 -20.62 28.38
N LEU A 439 1.46 -21.56 27.44
CA LEU A 439 0.65 -22.76 27.40
C LEU A 439 1.11 -23.76 28.48
N PRO A 440 0.25 -24.73 28.86
CA PRO A 440 0.66 -25.82 29.73
C PRO A 440 1.88 -26.55 29.18
N THR A 441 2.83 -26.87 30.06
CA THR A 441 4.01 -27.65 29.69
C THR A 441 3.60 -29.03 29.19
N GLU A 442 4.15 -29.44 28.06
CA GLU A 442 3.98 -30.78 27.52
C GLU A 442 4.99 -31.73 28.18
N GLU A 443 4.47 -32.72 28.89
CA GLU A 443 5.23 -33.67 29.69
C GLU A 443 5.40 -35.03 28.99
N GLN A 444 4.52 -35.37 28.05
CA GLN A 444 4.38 -36.70 27.45
C GLN A 444 4.93 -36.80 26.03
N LEU A 445 5.12 -35.67 25.34
CA LEU A 445 5.61 -35.68 23.97
C LEU A 445 7.12 -35.46 23.96
N GLU A 446 7.87 -36.53 23.70
CA GLU A 446 9.30 -36.45 23.45
C GLU A 446 9.50 -36.02 21.99
N MET A 447 10.12 -34.86 21.79
CA MET A 447 10.60 -34.49 20.45
C MET A 447 11.81 -35.36 20.11
N VAL A 448 11.78 -35.93 18.91
CA VAL A 448 12.79 -36.86 18.42
C VAL A 448 13.41 -36.27 17.16
N GLY A 449 14.57 -35.63 17.29
CA GLY A 449 15.40 -35.18 16.17
C GLY A 449 16.64 -36.07 16.00
N THR A 450 17.30 -36.03 14.84
CA THR A 450 18.57 -36.75 14.63
C THR A 450 19.66 -36.15 15.53
N THR A 451 19.81 -34.82 15.52
CA THR A 451 20.70 -34.05 16.39
C THR A 451 19.96 -32.88 17.07
N PHE A 452 20.53 -32.30 18.13
CA PHE A 452 19.97 -31.06 18.72
C PHE A 452 20.00 -29.87 17.74
N ASP A 453 20.93 -29.90 16.77
CA ASP A 453 21.07 -28.88 15.73
C ASP A 453 19.96 -29.00 14.67
N SER A 454 19.37 -30.18 14.50
CA SER A 454 18.22 -30.42 13.59
C SER A 454 16.85 -30.10 14.22
N PHE A 455 16.81 -29.75 15.51
CA PHE A 455 15.54 -29.44 16.18
C PHE A 455 14.77 -28.25 15.60
N PRO A 456 15.40 -27.17 15.08
CA PRO A 456 14.67 -26.12 14.38
C PRO A 456 13.75 -26.66 13.27
N ASP A 457 14.22 -27.65 12.51
CA ASP A 457 13.49 -28.22 11.37
C ASP A 457 12.26 -29.03 11.81
N HIS A 458 12.30 -29.63 13.01
CA HIS A 458 11.27 -30.56 13.48
C HIS A 458 10.38 -30.00 14.59
N ALA A 459 10.74 -28.89 15.24
CA ALA A 459 9.99 -28.38 16.38
C ALA A 459 8.55 -28.05 16.05
N CYS A 460 8.30 -27.55 14.84
CA CYS A 460 6.96 -27.20 14.40
C CYS A 460 6.11 -28.40 14.00
N GLU A 461 6.69 -29.58 13.78
CA GLU A 461 5.94 -30.82 13.52
C GLU A 461 5.06 -31.19 14.73
N VAL A 462 5.44 -30.74 15.94
CA VAL A 462 4.64 -30.90 17.16
C VAL A 462 3.22 -30.36 16.98
N LEU A 463 3.05 -29.30 16.18
CA LEU A 463 1.76 -28.68 15.91
C LEU A 463 0.86 -29.54 15.01
N GLY A 464 1.42 -30.54 14.32
CA GLY A 464 0.65 -31.53 13.58
C GLY A 464 -0.08 -32.54 14.48
N ALA A 465 0.31 -32.67 15.75
CA ALA A 465 -0.40 -33.53 16.69
C ALA A 465 -1.83 -33.02 16.92
N ALA A 466 -2.81 -33.94 17.01
CA ALA A 466 -4.23 -33.58 17.13
C ALA A 466 -4.55 -32.67 18.33
N LYS A 467 -3.72 -32.69 19.39
CA LYS A 467 -3.84 -31.81 20.55
C LYS A 467 -3.49 -30.35 20.25
N TYR A 468 -2.65 -30.10 19.25
CA TYR A 468 -2.06 -28.79 18.93
C TYR A 468 -2.47 -28.23 17.57
N SER A 469 -3.19 -29.02 16.76
CA SER A 469 -3.59 -28.65 15.40
C SER A 469 -4.42 -27.37 15.31
N ASN A 470 -5.06 -26.95 16.40
CA ASN A 470 -5.83 -25.71 16.47
C ASN A 470 -5.02 -24.50 16.95
N LEU A 471 -3.77 -24.64 17.42
CA LEU A 471 -3.02 -23.52 17.99
C LEU A 471 -2.81 -22.40 16.97
N LEU A 472 -2.53 -22.73 15.70
CA LEU A 472 -2.39 -21.73 14.63
C LEU A 472 -3.73 -21.11 14.21
N SER A 473 -4.89 -21.56 14.72
CA SER A 473 -6.14 -20.78 14.58
C SER A 473 -6.32 -19.78 15.74
N GLN A 474 -5.70 -20.06 16.89
CA GLN A 474 -5.86 -19.29 18.14
C GLN A 474 -4.77 -18.25 18.34
N TYR A 475 -3.60 -18.48 17.76
CA TYR A 475 -2.41 -17.65 17.92
C TYR A 475 -1.83 -17.29 16.56
N ASP A 476 -1.27 -16.09 16.47
CA ASP A 476 -0.62 -15.60 15.26
C ASP A 476 0.75 -16.27 15.10
N VAL A 477 1.43 -16.52 16.22
CA VAL A 477 2.70 -17.23 16.32
C VAL A 477 2.69 -18.23 17.48
N VAL A 478 3.27 -19.41 17.27
CA VAL A 478 3.54 -20.40 18.32
C VAL A 478 5.05 -20.66 18.42
N VAL A 479 5.62 -20.44 19.60
CA VAL A 479 7.03 -20.65 19.90
C VAL A 479 7.18 -21.90 20.76
N VAL A 480 7.82 -22.92 20.23
CA VAL A 480 8.18 -24.14 20.95
C VAL A 480 9.42 -23.85 21.78
N HIS A 481 9.29 -23.90 23.11
CA HIS A 481 10.39 -23.66 24.02
C HIS A 481 10.91 -24.98 24.59
N LEU A 482 12.19 -25.25 24.41
CA LEU A 482 12.82 -26.50 24.81
C LEU A 482 14.17 -26.25 25.48
N SER A 483 14.65 -27.23 26.24
CA SER A 483 15.97 -27.17 26.87
C SER A 483 17.00 -27.83 25.97
N ASN A 484 18.25 -27.44 26.16
CA ASN A 484 19.43 -28.11 25.64
C ASN A 484 20.40 -28.48 26.77
N PHE A 485 19.92 -28.53 28.01
CA PHE A 485 20.68 -28.95 29.18
C PHE A 485 20.28 -30.36 29.62
N ASP A 486 21.29 -31.19 29.87
CA ASP A 486 21.12 -32.54 30.41
C ASP A 486 20.43 -32.51 31.78
N GLU A 487 19.43 -33.38 31.97
CA GLU A 487 18.68 -33.50 33.24
C GLU A 487 19.58 -33.79 34.44
N GLN A 488 20.62 -34.61 34.27
CA GLN A 488 21.43 -35.13 35.38
C GLN A 488 22.64 -34.25 35.67
N ARG A 489 23.23 -33.68 34.62
CA ARG A 489 24.51 -32.97 34.70
C ARG A 489 24.34 -31.45 34.71
N GLY A 490 23.22 -30.93 34.24
CA GLY A 490 23.03 -29.49 34.02
C GLY A 490 24.02 -28.90 33.01
N VAL A 491 24.65 -29.76 32.20
CA VAL A 491 25.60 -29.38 31.16
C VAL A 491 24.84 -29.30 29.83
N GLU A 492 25.19 -28.32 29.02
CA GLU A 492 24.69 -28.18 27.65
C GLU A 492 25.06 -29.44 26.83
N ILE A 493 24.06 -30.10 26.25
CA ILE A 493 24.23 -31.34 25.45
C ILE A 493 24.23 -31.09 23.94
N GLY A 494 24.10 -29.83 23.54
CA GLY A 494 24.22 -29.34 22.17
C GLY A 494 23.90 -27.85 22.12
N ARG A 495 24.51 -27.13 21.17
CA ARG A 495 24.11 -25.77 20.84
C ARG A 495 23.18 -25.86 19.63
N GLY A 496 21.90 -26.07 19.87
CA GLY A 496 20.96 -25.98 18.77
C GLY A 496 20.71 -24.52 18.42
N ASP A 497 20.41 -24.26 17.15
CA ASP A 497 20.06 -22.92 16.72
C ASP A 497 18.70 -22.51 17.27
N ALA A 498 18.40 -21.21 17.22
CA ALA A 498 17.02 -20.74 17.25
C ALA A 498 16.52 -20.68 15.80
N GLY A 499 15.22 -20.84 15.58
CA GLY A 499 14.70 -20.78 14.22
C GLY A 499 13.20 -20.55 14.19
N MET A 500 12.78 -19.70 13.27
CA MET A 500 11.38 -19.37 13.03
C MET A 500 11.05 -19.47 11.54
N GLY A 501 9.96 -20.17 11.23
CA GLY A 501 9.42 -20.35 9.87
C GLY A 501 7.94 -20.00 9.84
N GLY A 502 7.59 -18.87 9.22
CA GLY A 502 6.20 -18.42 9.13
C GLY A 502 5.56 -18.22 10.50
N ARG A 503 4.62 -19.09 10.88
CA ARG A 503 3.79 -18.95 12.11
C ARG A 503 4.29 -19.77 13.30
N CYS A 504 5.35 -20.52 13.12
CA CYS A 504 5.90 -21.36 14.17
C CYS A 504 7.42 -21.28 14.17
N GLY A 505 8.00 -21.48 15.35
CA GLY A 505 9.42 -21.78 15.47
C GLY A 505 9.76 -22.21 16.87
N GLN A 506 11.05 -22.21 17.17
CA GLN A 506 11.56 -22.70 18.42
C GLN A 506 12.74 -21.88 18.89
N ILE A 507 12.84 -21.77 20.23
CA ILE A 507 13.96 -21.11 20.88
C ILE A 507 14.36 -21.93 22.10
N GLN A 508 15.63 -22.30 22.15
CA GLN A 508 16.19 -23.11 23.21
C GLN A 508 16.54 -22.29 24.45
N ALA A 509 16.54 -22.93 25.63
CA ALA A 509 16.77 -22.28 26.91
C ALA A 509 18.15 -21.60 27.07
N HIS A 510 19.21 -22.09 26.42
CA HIS A 510 20.54 -21.48 26.56
C HIS A 510 20.61 -20.04 26.03
N TRP A 511 19.83 -19.69 24.99
CA TRP A 511 19.77 -18.34 24.43
C TRP A 511 19.30 -17.28 25.43
N GLY A 512 18.54 -17.69 26.45
CA GLY A 512 18.10 -16.82 27.55
C GLY A 512 18.93 -16.95 28.83
N ALA A 513 19.80 -17.95 28.94
CA ALA A 513 20.41 -18.34 30.21
C ALA A 513 21.40 -17.28 30.77
N GLY A 514 22.12 -16.59 29.90
CA GLY A 514 23.06 -15.52 30.28
C GLY A 514 22.42 -14.17 30.60
N LEU A 515 21.14 -13.99 30.25
CA LEU A 515 20.40 -12.74 30.44
C LEU A 515 19.63 -12.76 31.76
N ALA A 516 19.42 -11.59 32.38
CA ALA A 516 18.50 -11.50 33.52
C ALA A 516 17.08 -11.90 33.09
N PRO A 517 16.24 -12.45 34.00
CA PRO A 517 14.87 -12.84 33.64
C PRO A 517 14.02 -11.71 33.07
N ASN A 518 14.27 -10.47 33.47
CA ASN A 518 13.57 -9.27 33.02
C ASN A 518 14.37 -8.44 32.00
N ALA A 519 15.45 -8.99 31.43
CA ALA A 519 16.17 -8.34 30.35
C ALA A 519 15.53 -8.69 29.00
N PRO A 520 15.44 -7.73 28.06
CA PRO A 520 15.04 -8.04 26.69
C PRO A 520 16.10 -8.94 26.03
N SER A 521 15.66 -9.76 25.07
CA SER A 521 16.48 -10.75 24.37
C SER A 521 16.47 -10.50 22.86
N ALA A 522 17.66 -10.24 22.29
CA ALA A 522 17.84 -9.97 20.86
C ALA A 522 17.43 -11.18 20.02
N VAL A 523 17.73 -12.39 20.50
CA VAL A 523 17.31 -13.65 19.87
C VAL A 523 15.78 -13.73 19.81
N ILE A 524 15.07 -13.48 20.90
CA ILE A 524 13.59 -13.48 20.87
C ILE A 524 13.05 -12.47 19.85
N LEU A 525 13.64 -11.27 19.77
CA LEU A 525 13.21 -10.28 18.79
C LEU A 525 13.50 -10.74 17.36
N HIS A 526 14.73 -11.20 17.09
CA HIS A 526 15.18 -11.69 15.80
C HIS A 526 14.27 -12.80 15.29
N GLU A 527 14.11 -13.86 16.06
CA GLU A 527 13.30 -15.00 15.65
C GLU A 527 11.86 -14.60 15.35
N LEU A 528 11.26 -13.75 16.19
CA LEU A 528 9.89 -13.29 15.93
C LEU A 528 9.80 -12.40 14.67
N LEU A 529 10.87 -11.69 14.29
CA LEU A 529 10.91 -10.89 13.07
C LEU A 529 10.79 -11.73 11.80
N HIS A 530 11.24 -12.99 11.78
CA HIS A 530 11.02 -13.89 10.64
C HIS A 530 9.53 -14.10 10.34
N SER A 531 8.64 -14.08 11.34
CA SER A 531 7.20 -14.14 11.10
C SER A 531 6.68 -12.89 10.37
N TYR A 532 7.18 -11.71 10.71
CA TYR A 532 6.81 -10.45 10.05
C TYR A 532 7.39 -10.35 8.66
N GLU A 533 8.65 -10.74 8.50
CA GLU A 533 9.35 -10.83 7.23
C GLU A 533 8.61 -11.77 6.26
N SER A 534 8.31 -13.00 6.72
CA SER A 534 7.57 -13.99 5.95
C SER A 534 6.21 -13.45 5.54
N HIS A 535 5.46 -12.84 6.46
CA HIS A 535 4.17 -12.23 6.14
C HIS A 535 4.31 -11.06 5.15
N HIS A 536 5.32 -10.20 5.33
CA HIS A 536 5.59 -9.06 4.45
C HIS A 536 5.88 -9.51 3.02
N GLN A 537 6.68 -10.56 2.86
CA GLN A 537 7.05 -11.09 1.56
C GLN A 537 5.91 -11.89 0.93
N SER A 538 5.40 -12.89 1.63
CA SER A 538 4.46 -13.87 1.07
C SER A 538 3.02 -13.38 0.97
N VAL A 539 2.57 -12.51 1.89
CA VAL A 539 1.18 -12.04 1.92
C VAL A 539 1.06 -10.63 1.36
N LEU A 540 1.99 -9.73 1.73
CA LEU A 540 1.94 -8.35 1.23
C LEU A 540 2.67 -8.17 -0.10
N GLY A 541 3.43 -9.16 -0.58
CA GLY A 541 4.17 -9.08 -1.84
C GLY A 541 5.21 -7.96 -1.83
N ARG A 542 5.93 -7.81 -0.70
CA ARG A 542 6.86 -6.70 -0.48
C ARG A 542 8.29 -7.18 -0.21
N TYR A 543 9.25 -6.33 -0.58
CA TYR A 543 10.67 -6.59 -0.45
C TYR A 543 11.18 -6.21 0.93
N ASN A 544 11.83 -7.16 1.60
CA ASN A 544 12.40 -6.96 2.94
C ASN A 544 13.83 -6.42 2.93
N GLY A 545 14.48 -6.28 1.76
CA GLY A 545 15.88 -5.88 1.68
C GLY A 545 16.83 -7.04 1.43
N LEU A 546 18.08 -6.71 1.12
CA LEU A 546 19.12 -7.68 0.80
C LEU A 546 19.40 -8.63 1.98
N SER A 547 19.28 -9.94 1.74
CA SER A 547 19.36 -10.98 2.77
C SER A 547 18.33 -10.86 3.90
N GLY A 548 17.29 -10.04 3.72
CA GLY A 548 16.21 -9.88 4.67
C GLY A 548 16.70 -9.56 6.09
N LEU A 549 16.15 -10.23 7.10
CA LEU A 549 16.47 -10.05 8.50
C LEU A 549 17.96 -10.32 8.82
N HIS A 550 18.60 -11.21 8.07
CA HIS A 550 20.02 -11.53 8.20
C HIS A 550 20.94 -10.54 7.45
N GLY A 551 20.38 -9.50 6.83
CA GLY A 551 21.11 -8.50 6.07
C GLY A 551 21.80 -7.41 6.88
N ALA A 552 21.87 -7.52 8.20
CA ALA A 552 22.36 -6.42 9.05
C ALA A 552 23.75 -5.92 8.60
N GLU A 553 24.72 -6.80 8.40
CA GLU A 553 26.08 -6.45 7.98
C GLU A 553 26.14 -5.96 6.53
N VAL A 554 25.30 -6.51 5.64
CA VAL A 554 25.17 -6.06 4.24
C VAL A 554 24.70 -4.61 4.18
N HIS A 555 23.93 -4.19 5.18
CA HIS A 555 23.49 -2.81 5.36
C HIS A 555 24.38 -2.03 6.32
N GLY A 556 25.49 -2.61 6.76
CA GLY A 556 26.52 -1.93 7.52
C GLY A 556 26.28 -1.83 9.01
N PHE A 557 25.34 -2.60 9.56
CA PHE A 557 25.11 -2.71 11.00
C PHE A 557 26.02 -3.78 11.61
N GLN A 558 26.64 -3.46 12.74
CA GLN A 558 27.64 -4.33 13.38
C GLN A 558 27.11 -4.90 14.71
N PRO A 559 27.33 -6.20 15.01
CA PRO A 559 26.84 -6.81 16.24
C PRO A 559 27.59 -6.38 17.50
N ASP A 560 28.81 -5.86 17.34
CA ASP A 560 29.77 -5.62 18.43
C ASP A 560 29.40 -4.43 19.33
N GLY A 561 28.37 -3.66 18.96
CA GLY A 561 27.95 -2.47 19.68
C GLY A 561 28.76 -1.22 19.34
N SER A 562 29.62 -1.26 18.32
CA SER A 562 30.35 -0.09 17.83
C SER A 562 29.43 1.07 17.41
N GLN A 563 28.14 0.78 17.17
CA GLN A 563 27.11 1.73 16.77
C GLN A 563 26.18 2.15 17.92
N GLY A 564 26.47 1.69 19.15
CA GLY A 564 25.75 2.08 20.38
C GLY A 564 24.78 1.03 20.91
N GLU A 565 24.33 0.10 20.06
CA GLU A 565 23.50 -1.06 20.44
C GLU A 565 24.17 -2.36 19.98
N ARG A 566 24.18 -3.39 20.84
CA ARG A 566 24.77 -4.70 20.54
C ARG A 566 23.75 -5.61 19.86
N ASP A 567 24.25 -6.74 19.34
CA ASP A 567 23.42 -7.86 18.86
C ASP A 567 22.41 -7.43 17.78
N TRP A 568 22.81 -6.49 16.93
CA TRP A 568 22.00 -5.91 15.84
C TRP A 568 20.66 -5.28 16.27
N VAL A 569 20.51 -4.90 17.55
CA VAL A 569 19.26 -4.29 18.04
C VAL A 569 18.92 -2.98 17.31
N GLU A 570 19.94 -2.20 16.93
CA GLU A 570 19.75 -1.02 16.10
C GLU A 570 19.15 -1.38 14.73
N TRP A 571 19.72 -2.38 14.06
CA TRP A 571 19.19 -2.89 12.78
C TRP A 571 17.72 -3.29 12.91
N TYR A 572 17.35 -4.07 13.94
CA TYR A 572 15.96 -4.48 14.14
C TYR A 572 15.02 -3.29 14.32
N ARG A 573 15.45 -2.25 15.02
CA ARG A 573 14.68 -1.00 15.16
C ARG A 573 14.42 -0.35 13.81
N TYR A 574 15.45 -0.17 12.97
CA TYR A 574 15.29 0.42 11.64
C TYR A 574 14.47 -0.48 10.70
N PHE A 575 14.68 -1.79 10.78
CA PHE A 575 13.98 -2.79 9.97
C PHE A 575 12.47 -2.81 10.28
N ILE A 576 12.08 -2.82 11.57
CA ILE A 576 10.67 -2.71 11.99
C ILE A 576 10.03 -1.42 11.48
N ARG A 577 10.80 -0.33 11.41
CA ARG A 577 10.32 0.98 10.98
C ARG A 577 10.31 1.19 9.47
N GLY A 578 10.81 0.23 8.68
CA GLY A 578 10.96 0.41 7.22
C GLY A 578 11.98 1.50 6.88
N GLN A 579 13.01 1.66 7.71
CA GLN A 579 14.00 2.76 7.63
C GLN A 579 15.40 2.25 7.30
N VAL A 580 15.55 0.98 6.94
CA VAL A 580 16.83 0.46 6.46
C VAL A 580 17.11 1.05 5.08
N ALA A 581 18.23 1.73 4.95
CA ALA A 581 18.69 2.35 3.72
C ALA A 581 19.39 1.32 2.81
N GLU A 582 18.95 1.19 1.57
CA GLU A 582 19.54 0.29 0.55
C GLU A 582 19.84 1.06 -0.76
N ARG A 583 20.86 0.62 -1.49
CA ARG A 583 21.30 1.10 -2.81
C ARG A 583 21.10 -0.01 -3.85
N ALA A 584 20.78 0.37 -5.07
CA ALA A 584 20.60 -0.59 -6.17
C ALA A 584 21.90 -1.36 -6.52
N ASP A 585 23.06 -0.79 -6.21
CA ASP A 585 24.37 -1.41 -6.43
C ASP A 585 24.86 -2.30 -5.27
N GLN A 586 24.09 -2.45 -4.18
CA GLN A 586 24.47 -3.36 -3.10
C GLN A 586 24.33 -4.83 -3.52
N SER A 587 25.19 -5.67 -2.92
CA SER A 587 25.18 -7.13 -3.08
C SER A 587 25.17 -7.78 -1.70
N PRO A 588 24.46 -8.91 -1.54
CA PRO A 588 24.44 -9.68 -0.29
C PRO A 588 25.79 -10.33 0.05
N THR A 589 26.74 -10.34 -0.87
CA THR A 589 28.11 -10.84 -0.61
C THR A 589 29.05 -9.79 -0.01
N VAL A 590 28.60 -8.54 0.12
CA VAL A 590 29.43 -7.42 0.55
C VAL A 590 28.90 -6.85 1.86
N ASN A 591 29.66 -7.04 2.93
CA ASN A 591 29.40 -6.37 4.21
C ASN A 591 29.87 -4.92 4.15
N LEU A 592 28.99 -4.00 4.54
CA LEU A 592 29.33 -2.59 4.63
C LEU A 592 29.96 -2.28 6.00
N PRO A 593 30.86 -1.30 6.07
CA PRO A 593 31.45 -0.88 7.34
C PRO A 593 30.52 0.02 8.17
N ALA A 594 29.51 0.64 7.53
CA ALA A 594 28.57 1.55 8.17
C ALA A 594 27.26 1.63 7.39
N PRO A 595 26.15 2.05 8.04
CA PRO A 595 24.87 2.24 7.37
C PRO A 595 24.92 3.21 6.20
N VAL A 596 24.12 2.92 5.16
CA VAL A 596 24.00 3.75 3.96
C VAL A 596 23.37 5.10 4.30
N THR A 597 24.00 6.19 3.85
CA THR A 597 23.53 7.57 4.08
C THR A 597 22.86 8.21 2.87
N ASN A 598 23.04 7.64 1.67
CA ASN A 598 22.38 8.07 0.44
C ASN A 598 21.72 6.87 -0.26
N PRO A 599 20.61 6.35 0.29
CA PRO A 599 19.91 5.21 -0.27
C PRO A 599 19.24 5.55 -1.60
N ASP A 600 19.10 4.54 -2.44
CA ASP A 600 18.12 4.54 -3.53
C ASP A 600 16.71 4.29 -3.00
N TYR A 601 16.60 3.51 -1.92
CA TYR A 601 15.32 3.21 -1.30
C TYR A 601 15.44 2.73 0.15
N TYR A 602 14.30 2.69 0.83
CA TYR A 602 14.17 2.11 2.17
C TYR A 602 13.42 0.78 2.14
N VAL A 603 13.80 -0.12 3.05
CA VAL A 603 13.26 -1.47 3.21
C VAL A 603 12.96 -1.78 4.68
N GLY A 604 12.15 -2.81 4.91
CA GLY A 604 11.80 -3.32 6.25
C GLY A 604 10.34 -3.75 6.34
N THR A 605 9.82 -3.90 7.56
CA THR A 605 8.55 -4.59 7.84
C THR A 605 7.46 -3.70 8.42
N PHE A 606 7.57 -2.36 8.29
CA PHE A 606 6.65 -1.41 8.93
C PHE A 606 5.17 -1.68 8.63
N GLY A 607 4.85 -2.00 7.37
CA GLY A 607 3.48 -2.35 6.97
C GLY A 607 2.93 -3.55 7.76
N SER A 608 3.73 -4.60 7.95
CA SER A 608 3.35 -5.80 8.73
C SER A 608 3.20 -5.48 10.21
N PHE A 609 4.05 -4.62 10.77
CA PHE A 609 3.93 -4.21 12.17
C PHE A 609 2.69 -3.35 12.42
N ARG A 610 2.33 -2.51 11.45
CA ARG A 610 1.17 -1.62 11.53
C ARG A 610 -0.15 -2.38 11.37
N ARG A 611 -0.25 -3.27 10.37
CA ARG A 611 -1.49 -3.97 10.02
C ARG A 611 -1.64 -5.29 10.79
N GLY A 612 -0.56 -5.82 11.34
CA GLY A 612 -0.55 -7.09 12.02
C GLY A 612 -0.17 -8.26 11.11
N LEU A 613 -0.09 -9.44 11.71
CA LEU A 613 0.27 -10.67 11.02
C LEU A 613 -0.99 -11.40 10.55
N TRP A 614 -0.96 -11.93 9.33
CA TRP A 614 -1.96 -12.86 8.78
C TRP A 614 -3.39 -12.33 8.73
N LEU A 615 -3.57 -11.01 8.73
CA LEU A 615 -4.83 -10.42 8.30
C LEU A 615 -4.85 -10.42 6.77
N ALA A 616 -6.02 -10.74 6.19
CA ALA A 616 -6.22 -10.55 4.75
C ALA A 616 -6.03 -9.06 4.42
N PRO A 617 -5.32 -8.73 3.31
CA PRO A 617 -4.94 -7.37 2.96
C PRO A 617 -6.09 -6.35 2.87
#